data_AF-A0A2E3QJZ5-F1
#
_entry.id   AF-A0A2E3QJZ5-F1
#
_cell.length_a   1.000
_cell.length_b   1.000
_cell.length_c   1.000
_cell.angle_alpha   90.00
_cell.angle_beta   90.00
_cell.angle_gamma   90.00
#
_symmetry.space_group_name_H-M   'P 1'
#
loop_
_entity.id
_entity.type
_entity.pdbx_description
1 polymer ?
#
loop_
_entity_poly.entity_id
_entity_poly.type
_entity_poly.pdbx_seq_one_letter_code
_entity_poly.pdbx_strand_id
1 'polypeptide(L)'
;KEKGHVRVDVLHEKFSEKTKAIIEIAGTLFFLMPFCFFIFFVSLEYVGFAWSIKESSPDPGGLPGVFLLKTLIPLMAILVAFQGISESLKAFDRLGSV
;
A
#
# COMPACT_ATOMS: atom_id res chain seq x y z
N LYS A 1 -11.47 -2.78 -29.75
CA LYS A 1 -12.04 -2.42 -28.42
C LYS A 1 -11.94 -3.66 -27.54
N GLU A 2 -10.74 -4.03 -27.11
CA GLU A 2 -10.52 -5.28 -26.36
C GLU A 2 -10.48 -4.98 -24.87
N LYS A 3 -11.60 -5.24 -24.19
CA LYS A 3 -11.66 -5.30 -22.73
C LYS A 3 -11.17 -6.68 -22.29
N GLY A 4 -9.87 -6.93 -22.49
CA GLY A 4 -9.15 -8.16 -22.15
C GLY A 4 -8.58 -8.14 -20.73
N HIS A 5 -9.44 -7.92 -19.75
CA HIS A 5 -9.23 -8.39 -18.40
C HIS A 5 -10.63 -8.76 -17.95
N VAL A 6 -10.94 -10.05 -18.00
CA VAL A 6 -12.05 -10.60 -17.23
C VAL A 6 -11.64 -10.40 -15.78
N ARG A 7 -11.79 -9.18 -15.28
CA ARG A 7 -11.83 -8.95 -13.86
C ARG A 7 -12.91 -9.89 -13.39
N VAL A 8 -12.59 -10.70 -12.40
CA VAL A 8 -13.59 -11.46 -11.65
C VAL A 8 -14.40 -10.44 -10.80
N ASP A 9 -14.95 -9.42 -11.45
CA ASP A 9 -15.79 -8.36 -10.91
C ASP A 9 -17.27 -8.79 -10.92
N VAL A 10 -17.53 -10.10 -11.03
CA VAL A 10 -18.89 -10.68 -10.95
C VAL A 10 -19.54 -10.38 -9.60
N LEU A 11 -18.74 -10.17 -8.53
CA LEU A 11 -19.27 -9.72 -7.24
C LEU A 11 -19.63 -8.23 -7.21
N HIS A 12 -18.89 -7.36 -7.92
CA HIS A 12 -19.15 -5.91 -7.91
C HIS A 12 -20.36 -5.48 -8.74
N GLU A 13 -20.79 -6.30 -9.69
CA GLU A 13 -21.90 -5.97 -10.59
C GLU A 13 -23.26 -5.91 -9.88
N LYS A 14 -23.39 -6.55 -8.71
CA LYS A 14 -24.65 -6.64 -7.96
C LYS A 14 -24.79 -5.66 -6.79
N PHE A 15 -23.73 -4.97 -6.39
CA PHE A 15 -23.77 -4.06 -5.25
C PHE A 15 -24.09 -2.63 -5.69
N SER A 16 -24.93 -1.94 -4.92
CA SER A 16 -25.19 -0.51 -5.09
C SER A 16 -23.88 0.27 -4.89
N GLU A 17 -23.75 1.41 -5.58
CA GLU A 17 -22.59 2.32 -5.46
C GLU A 17 -22.30 2.69 -4.00
N LYS A 18 -23.35 2.82 -3.16
CA LYS A 18 -23.20 3.07 -1.71
C LYS A 18 -22.50 1.92 -0.98
N THR A 19 -22.89 0.68 -1.29
CA THR A 19 -22.30 -0.51 -0.65
C THR A 19 -20.83 -0.68 -1.05
N LYS A 20 -20.49 -0.40 -2.32
CA LYS A 20 -19.09 -0.42 -2.78
C LYS A 20 -18.24 0.60 -2.03
N ALA A 21 -18.72 1.84 -1.90
CA ALA A 21 -18.02 2.89 -1.17
C ALA A 21 -17.79 2.52 0.31
N ILE A 22 -18.78 1.93 0.98
CA ILE A 22 -18.64 1.48 2.37
C ILE A 22 -17.60 0.37 2.49
N ILE A 23 -17.63 -0.63 1.59
CA ILE A 23 -16.67 -1.74 1.59
C ILE A 23 -15.25 -1.23 1.34
N GLU A 24 -15.07 -0.26 0.44
CA GLU A 24 -13.77 0.32 0.12
C GLU A 24 -13.17 1.08 1.32
N ILE A 25 -13.99 1.90 1.99
CA ILE A 25 -13.58 2.64 3.20
C ILE A 25 -13.25 1.66 4.33
N ALA A 26 -14.13 0.69 4.59
CA ALA A 26 -13.92 -0.31 5.64
C ALA A 26 -12.69 -1.18 5.36
N GLY A 27 -12.53 -1.62 4.10
CA GLY A 27 -11.36 -2.37 3.66
C GLY A 27 -10.06 -1.61 3.88
N THR A 28 -10.05 -0.33 3.51
CA THR A 28 -8.87 0.52 3.72
C THR A 28 -8.57 0.73 5.20
N LEU A 29 -9.58 1.01 6.01
CA LEU A 29 -9.39 1.32 7.43
C LEU A 29 -9.00 0.10 8.27
N PHE A 30 -9.63 -1.06 8.03
CA PHE A 30 -9.47 -2.26 8.86
C PHE A 30 -8.47 -3.26 8.31
N PHE A 31 -8.08 -3.19 7.03
CA PHE A 31 -7.11 -4.11 6.45
C PHE A 31 -5.86 -3.39 5.96
N LEU A 32 -6.01 -2.40 5.06
CA LEU A 32 -4.86 -1.76 4.45
C LEU A 32 -4.04 -0.94 5.46
N MET A 33 -4.69 -0.07 6.24
CA MET A 33 -4.04 0.76 7.25
C MET A 33 -3.26 -0.04 8.29
N PRO A 34 -3.85 -1.02 9.01
CA PRO A 34 -3.10 -1.79 9.99
C PRO A 34 -1.96 -2.60 9.36
N PHE A 35 -2.14 -3.10 8.13
CA PHE A 35 -1.06 -3.78 7.41
C PHE A 35 0.09 -2.84 7.05
N CYS A 36 -0.20 -1.64 6.55
CA CYS A 36 0.82 -0.61 6.27
C CYS A 36 1.56 -0.19 7.55
N PHE A 37 0.84 0.02 8.65
CA PHE A 37 1.47 0.32 9.94
C PHE A 37 2.37 -0.82 10.41
N PHE A 38 1.90 -2.06 10.35
CA PHE A 38 2.67 -3.22 10.73
C PHE A 38 3.99 -3.32 9.93
N ILE A 39 3.92 -3.20 8.60
CA ILE A 39 5.11 -3.18 7.75
C ILE A 39 6.03 -2.02 8.15
N PHE A 40 5.48 -0.82 8.32
CA PHE A 40 6.26 0.35 8.67
C PHE A 40 7.06 0.11 9.96
N PHE A 41 6.41 -0.27 11.06
CA PHE A 41 7.06 -0.51 12.34
C PHE A 41 8.13 -1.60 12.28
N VAL A 42 7.81 -2.77 11.70
CA VAL A 42 8.78 -3.88 11.59
C VAL A 42 9.96 -3.49 10.71
N SER A 43 9.72 -2.73 9.63
CA SER A 43 10.77 -2.30 8.73
C SER A 43 11.72 -1.27 9.34
N LEU A 44 11.31 -0.50 10.36
CA LEU A 44 12.16 0.51 10.98
C LEU A 44 13.39 -0.11 11.66
N GLU A 45 13.22 -1.19 12.42
CA GLU A 45 14.35 -1.88 13.06
C GLU A 45 15.29 -2.47 12.00
N TYR A 46 14.71 -3.11 10.99
CA TYR A 46 15.46 -3.70 9.88
C TYR A 46 16.29 -2.68 9.10
N VAL A 47 15.69 -1.53 8.77
CA VAL A 47 16.35 -0.43 8.08
C VAL A 47 17.37 0.23 9.00
N GLY A 48 17.02 0.50 10.26
CA GLY A 48 17.92 1.10 11.25
C GLY A 48 19.22 0.30 11.42
N PHE A 49 19.11 -1.03 11.49
CA PHE A 49 20.28 -1.90 11.52
C PHE A 49 21.15 -1.75 10.26
N ALA A 50 20.54 -1.79 9.07
CA ALA A 50 21.26 -1.63 7.80
C ALA A 50 22.00 -0.28 7.70
N TRP A 51 21.40 0.81 8.21
CA TRP A 51 22.07 2.11 8.29
C TRP A 51 23.21 2.13 9.29
N SER A 52 23.06 1.48 10.44
CA SER A 52 24.10 1.42 11.47
C SER A 52 25.39 0.77 10.97
N ILE A 53 25.26 -0.26 10.12
CA ILE A 53 26.41 -0.97 9.54
C ILE A 53 26.82 -0.43 8.16
N LYS A 54 26.12 0.59 7.64
CA LYS A 54 26.25 1.08 6.26
C LYS A 54 26.33 -0.07 5.27
N GLU A 55 25.30 -0.91 5.29
CA GLU A 55 25.28 -2.18 4.60
C GLU A 55 25.56 -2.02 3.09
N SER A 56 26.58 -2.74 2.63
CA SER A 56 27.00 -2.82 1.24
C SER A 56 26.91 -4.26 0.77
N SER A 57 26.62 -4.47 -0.50
CA SER A 57 26.64 -5.82 -1.07
C SER A 57 28.08 -6.38 -1.06
N PRO A 58 28.29 -7.63 -0.61
CA PRO A 58 29.59 -8.29 -0.61
C PRO A 58 30.01 -8.80 -2.00
N ASP A 59 29.12 -8.79 -2.99
CA ASP A 59 29.42 -9.22 -4.34
C ASP A 59 30.39 -8.27 -5.06
N PRO A 60 31.29 -8.79 -5.93
CA PRO A 60 32.12 -7.95 -6.79
C PRO A 60 31.25 -7.05 -7.68
N GLY A 61 31.34 -5.74 -7.49
CA GLY A 61 30.48 -4.75 -8.19
C GLY A 61 29.08 -4.59 -7.58
N GLY A 62 28.85 -5.10 -6.36
CA GLY A 62 27.58 -5.00 -5.66
C GLY A 62 27.19 -3.56 -5.29
N LEU A 63 25.90 -3.34 -5.06
CA LEU A 63 25.36 -2.03 -4.70
C LEU A 63 25.97 -1.54 -3.37
N PRO A 64 26.69 -0.40 -3.33
CA PRO A 64 27.31 0.09 -2.10
C PRO A 64 26.31 0.69 -1.10
N GLY A 65 25.07 0.93 -1.54
CA GLY A 65 24.00 1.57 -0.76
C GLY A 65 22.80 0.66 -0.52
N VAL A 66 23.01 -0.59 -0.08
CA VAL A 66 21.89 -1.52 0.20
C VAL A 66 20.98 -0.96 1.29
N PHE A 67 21.53 -0.24 2.26
CA PHE A 67 20.75 0.44 3.28
C PHE A 67 19.74 1.46 2.70
N LEU A 68 20.09 2.19 1.62
CA LEU A 68 19.16 3.10 0.92
C LEU A 68 18.03 2.31 0.26
N LEU A 69 18.36 1.20 -0.40
CA LEU A 69 17.36 0.33 -0.99
C LEU A 69 16.37 -0.19 0.08
N LYS A 70 16.87 -0.58 1.25
CA LYS A 70 16.02 -1.05 2.36
C LYS A 70 15.09 0.05 2.89
N THR A 71 15.47 1.33 2.84
CA THR A 71 14.55 2.44 3.21
C THR A 71 13.33 2.57 2.31
N LEU A 72 13.37 1.99 1.12
CA LEU A 72 12.20 1.99 0.24
C LEU A 72 11.06 1.15 0.83
N ILE A 73 11.34 0.23 1.75
CA ILE A 73 10.32 -0.58 2.43
C ILE A 73 9.38 0.29 3.27
N PRO A 74 9.85 1.06 4.28
CA PRO A 74 8.98 1.98 5.02
C PRO A 74 8.39 3.08 4.14
N LEU A 75 9.15 3.56 3.14
CA LEU A 75 8.66 4.58 2.21
C LEU A 75 7.46 4.08 1.40
N MET A 76 7.53 2.84 0.89
CA MET A 76 6.43 2.20 0.17
C MET A 76 5.21 2.07 1.09
N ALA A 77 5.39 1.62 2.33
CA ALA A 77 4.28 1.48 3.28
C ALA A 77 3.57 2.81 3.52
N ILE A 78 4.32 3.91 3.66
CA ILE A 78 3.78 5.27 3.78
C ILE A 78 3.01 5.66 2.51
N LEU A 79 3.61 5.50 1.33
CA LEU A 79 2.99 5.89 0.06
C LEU A 79 1.68 5.12 -0.20
N VAL A 80 1.66 3.82 0.09
CA VAL A 80 0.45 2.99 -0.04
C VAL A 80 -0.62 3.41 0.96
N ALA A 81 -0.24 3.77 2.20
CA ALA A 81 -1.20 4.29 3.18
C ALA A 81 -1.81 5.61 2.70
N PHE A 82 -1.00 6.55 2.18
CA PHE A 82 -1.50 7.80 1.59
C PHE A 82 -2.44 7.56 0.40
N GLN A 83 -2.08 6.62 -0.48
CA GLN A 83 -2.93 6.24 -1.61
C GLN A 83 -4.26 5.66 -1.13
N GLY A 84 -4.25 4.78 -0.12
CA GLY A 84 -5.46 4.24 0.48
C GLY A 84 -6.36 5.32 1.08
N ILE A 85 -5.79 6.28 1.81
CA ILE A 85 -6.54 7.43 2.35
C ILE A 85 -7.18 8.23 1.22
N SER A 86 -6.45 8.50 0.13
CA SER A 86 -6.97 9.22 -1.04
C SER A 86 -8.19 8.51 -1.65
N GLU A 87 -8.12 7.19 -1.84
CA GLU A 87 -9.25 6.41 -2.36
C GLU A 87 -10.42 6.36 -1.38
N SER A 88 -10.16 6.23 -0.07
CA SER A 88 -11.20 6.28 0.96
C SER A 88 -11.95 7.61 0.98
N LEU A 89 -11.25 8.74 0.81
CA LEU A 89 -11.86 10.06 0.73
C LEU A 89 -12.72 10.21 -0.54
N LYS A 90 -12.26 9.70 -1.69
CA LYS A 90 -13.06 9.69 -2.93
C LYS A 90 -14.29 8.80 -2.79
N ALA A 91 -14.16 7.65 -2.14
CA ALA A 91 -15.29 6.76 -1.84
C ALA A 91 -16.31 7.45 -0.93
N PHE A 92 -15.86 8.25 0.04
CA PHE A 92 -16.74 9.05 0.89
C PHE A 92 -17.54 10.10 0.10
N ASP A 93 -16.89 10.82 -0.83
CA ASP A 93 -17.57 11.79 -1.70
C ASP A 93 -18.62 11.14 -2.63
N ARG A 94 -18.31 9.95 -3.17
CA ARG A 94 -19.27 9.13 -3.94
C ARG A 94 -20.49 8.73 -3.10
N LEU A 95 -20.36 8.59 -1.79
CA LEU A 95 -21.48 8.27 -0.91
C LEU A 95 -22.46 9.45 -0.76
N GLY A 96 -21.94 10.69 -0.76
CA GLY A 96 -22.73 11.91 -0.61
C GLY A 96 -23.40 12.40 -1.89
N SER A 97 -22.90 11.99 -3.05
CA SER A 97 -23.44 12.36 -4.37
C SER A 97 -24.53 11.41 -4.90
N VAL A 98 -24.90 10.36 -4.15
CA VAL A 98 -25.95 9.36 -4.48
C VAL A 98 -27.12 9.46 -3.52
#